data_AF-A0A3M4YWH3-F1
#
_entry.id   AF-A0A3M4YWH3-F1
#
_cell.length_a   1.000
_cell.length_b   1.000
_cell.length_c   1.000
_cell.angle_alpha   90.00
_cell.angle_beta   90.00
_cell.angle_gamma   90.00
#
_symmetry.space_group_name_H-M   'P 1'
#
loop_
_entity.id
_entity.type
_entity.pdbx_description
1 polymer ?
#
loop_
_entity_poly.entity_id
_entity_poly.type
_entity_poly.pdbx_seq_one_letter_code
_entity_poly.pdbx_strand_id
1 'polypeptide(L)' 'MLLWLTHTTGVRVTELALVEVADVLYPSGAIKPDVYLRAEITKGCRPRNVYLTHPR' A
#
# COMPACT_ATOMS: atom_id res chain seq x y z
N MET A 1 -9.64 8.27 -7.12
CA MET A 1 -8.21 8.00 -6.84
C MET A 1 -8.00 6.64 -6.15
N LEU A 2 -8.77 6.29 -5.11
CA LEU A 2 -8.71 4.96 -4.45
C LEU A 2 -8.89 3.78 -5.42
N LEU A 3 -9.84 3.86 -6.37
CA LEU A 3 -10.08 2.82 -7.38
C LEU A 3 -8.85 2.56 -8.27
N TRP A 4 -8.08 3.61 -8.58
CA TRP A 4 -6.88 3.48 -9.41
C TRP A 4 -5.78 2.72 -8.65
N LEU A 5 -5.59 3.02 -7.37
CA LEU A 5 -4.64 2.32 -6.50
C LEU A 5 -4.99 0.84 -6.40
N THR A 6 -6.24 0.49 -6.08
CA THR A 6 -6.65 -0.92 -5.97
C THR A 6 -6.50 -1.66 -7.29
N HIS A 7 -6.80 -1.01 -8.42
CA HIS A 7 -6.69 -1.61 -9.76
C HIS A 7 -5.23 -1.82 -10.21
N THR A 8 -4.35 -0.87 -9.97
CA THR A 8 -2.95 -0.93 -10.46
C THR A 8 -2.02 -1.75 -9.57
N THR A 9 -2.36 -1.90 -8.29
CA THR A 9 -1.51 -2.56 -7.29
C THR A 9 -2.07 -3.89 -6.76
N GLY A 10 -3.36 -4.16 -7.00
CA GLY A 10 -4.04 -5.35 -6.50
C GLY A 10 -4.30 -5.35 -4.99
N VAL A 11 -4.20 -4.19 -4.34
CA VAL A 11 -4.52 -4.03 -2.90
C VAL A 11 -6.01 -4.15 -2.68
N ARG A 12 -6.41 -4.87 -1.62
CA ARG A 12 -7.83 -5.03 -1.25
C ARG A 12 -8.36 -3.74 -0.63
N VAL A 13 -9.66 -3.49 -0.77
CA VAL A 13 -10.29 -2.27 -0.22
C VAL A 13 -10.07 -2.12 1.29
N THR A 14 -10.08 -3.23 2.04
CA THR A 14 -9.85 -3.23 3.50
C THR A 14 -8.39 -3.00 3.87
N GLU A 15 -7.45 -3.53 3.08
CA GLU A 15 -6.02 -3.26 3.27
C GLU A 15 -5.76 -1.77 3.06
N LEU A 16 -6.25 -1.20 1.95
CA LEU A 16 -6.09 0.21 1.62
C LEU A 16 -6.72 1.15 2.66
N ALA A 17 -7.84 0.76 3.27
CA ALA A 17 -8.52 1.55 4.30
C ALA A 17 -7.71 1.66 5.61
N LEU A 18 -6.74 0.76 5.83
CA LEU A 18 -5.90 0.69 7.03
C LEU A 18 -4.44 1.06 6.76
N VAL A 19 -4.10 1.45 5.53
CA VAL A 19 -2.77 1.99 5.20
C VAL A 19 -2.66 3.41 5.74
N GLU A 20 -1.56 3.69 6.42
CA GLU A 20 -1.26 5.02 6.95
C GLU A 20 -0.29 5.78 6.05
N VAL A 21 -0.23 7.11 6.19
CA VAL A 21 0.70 7.96 5.42
C VAL A 21 2.16 7.55 5.66
N ALA A 22 2.49 7.18 6.90
CA ALA A 22 3.83 6.71 7.28
C ALA A 22 4.23 5.40 6.59
N ASP A 23 3.26 4.59 6.16
CA ASP A 23 3.52 3.37 5.41
C ASP A 23 4.00 3.69 3.99
N VAL A 24 3.51 4.79 3.41
CA VAL A 24 3.72 5.17 1.99
C VAL A 24 4.85 6.20 1.79
N LEU A 25 5.11 7.07 2.77
CA LEU A 25 6.11 8.14 2.65
C LEU A 25 7.37 7.86 3.48
N TYR A 26 8.54 8.19 2.94
CA TYR A 26 9.74 8.40 3.73
C TYR A 26 9.61 9.65 4.61
N PRO A 27 10.40 9.78 5.70
CA PRO A 27 10.42 11.00 6.51
C PRO A 27 10.75 12.28 5.71
N SER A 28 11.44 12.15 4.58
CA SER A 28 11.70 13.24 3.64
C SER A 28 10.48 13.73 2.85
N GLY A 29 9.35 13.01 2.93
CA GLY A 29 8.15 13.24 2.12
C GLY A 29 8.18 12.56 0.74
N ALA A 30 9.27 11.88 0.39
CA ALA A 30 9.35 11.09 -0.84
C ALA A 30 8.46 9.82 -0.75
N ILE A 31 7.81 9.46 -1.85
CA ILE A 31 6.99 8.24 -1.93
C ILE A 31 7.92 7.02 -1.96
N LYS A 32 7.62 6.02 -1.12
CA LYS A 32 8.35 4.75 -1.13
C LYS A 32 8.01 3.96 -2.40
N PRO A 33 9.00 3.32 -3.05
CA PRO A 33 8.77 2.49 -4.22
C PRO A 33 7.93 1.25 -3.90
N ASP A 34 8.05 0.74 -2.67
CA ASP A 34 7.28 -0.37 -2.12
C ASP A 34 6.65 -0.01 -0.77
N VAL A 35 5.45 -0.56 -0.55
CA VAL A 35 4.68 -0.40 0.68
C VAL A 35 4.54 -1.77 1.33
N TYR A 36 5.05 -1.89 2.55
CA TYR A 36 4.90 -3.08 3.37
C TYR A 36 3.54 -3.10 4.06
N LEU A 37 2.72 -4.10 3.74
CA LEU A 37 1.45 -4.34 4.41
C LEU A 37 1.65 -5.30 5.58
N ARG A 38 1.35 -4.82 6.79
CA ARG A 38 1.42 -5.61 8.03
C ARG A 38 0.49 -6.82 7.97
N ALA A 39 0.87 -7.90 8.63
CA ALA A 39 0.07 -9.13 8.69
C ALA A 39 -1.38 -8.85 9.14
N GLU A 40 -1.54 -8.01 10.16
CA GLU A 40 -2.82 -7.65 10.81
C GLU A 40 -3.87 -7.09 9.83
N ILE A 41 -3.44 -6.38 8.79
CA ILE A 41 -4.37 -5.73 7.83
C ILE A 41 -4.59 -6.59 6.58
N THR A 42 -3.78 -7.64 6.38
CA THR A 42 -3.83 -8.50 5.20
C THR A 42 -4.72 -9.71 5.39
N LYS A 43 -5.32 -10.21 4.30
CA LYS A 43 -6.09 -11.45 4.34
C LYS A 43 -5.18 -12.63 4.72
N GLY A 44 -5.61 -13.39 5.73
CA GLY A 44 -4.92 -14.61 6.18
C GLY A 44 -3.66 -14.33 7.00
N CYS A 45 -3.49 -13.10 7.50
CA CYS A 45 -2.40 -12.69 8.38
C CYS A 45 -1.01 -12.94 7.78
N ARG A 46 -0.85 -12.70 6.47
CA ARG A 46 0.41 -12.89 5.75
C ARG A 46 0.90 -11.55 5.21
N PRO A 47 1.97 -10.99 5.80
CA PRO A 47 2.47 -9.69 5.35
C PRO A 47 2.97 -9.79 3.92
N ARG A 48 2.87 -8.68 3.18
CA ARG A 48 3.35 -8.60 1.79
C ARG A 48 3.74 -7.19 1.42
N ASN A 49 4.70 -7.08 0.50
CA ASN A 49 5.00 -5.82 -0.15
C ASN A 49 4.10 -5.59 -1.36
N VAL A 50 3.80 -4.33 -1.61
CA VAL A 50 3.07 -3.87 -2.76
C VAL A 50 3.88 -2.75 -3.40
N TYR A 51 4.12 -2.86 -4.70
CA TYR A 51 4.85 -1.85 -5.44
C TYR A 51 3.88 -0.85 -6.05
N LEU A 52 4.21 0.43 -5.93
CA LEU A 52 3.50 1.50 -6.63
C LEU A 52 4.05 1.56 -8.07
N THR A 53 3.72 0.54 -8.86
CA THR A 53 4.32 0.25 -10.18
C THR A 53 3.96 1.24 -11.29
N HIS A 54 3.04 2.16 -11.02
CA HIS A 54 2.60 3.16 -11.99
C HIS A 54 3.05 4.55 -11.54
N PRO A 55 4.28 4.99 -11.89
CA PRO A 55 4.60 6.40 -11.86
C PRO A 55 3.63 7.16 -12.77
N ARG A 56 3.21 8.36 -12.36
CA ARG A 56 2.51 9.29 -13.26
C ARG A 56 3.43 9.72 -14.39
#